data_AF-A0AB38U8Z9-F1
#
_entry.id   AF-A0AB38U8Z9-F1
#
_cell.length_a   1.000
_cell.length_b   1.000
_cell.length_c   1.000
_cell.angle_alpha   90.00
_cell.angle_beta   90.00
_cell.angle_gamma   90.00
#
_symmetry.space_group_name_H-M   'P 1'
#
loop_
_entity.id
_entity.type
_entity.pdbx_description
1 polymer ?
#
loop_
_entity_poly.entity_id
_entity_poly.type
_entity_poly.pdbx_seq_one_letter_code
_entity_poly.pdbx_strand_id
1 'polypeptide(L)' 'MATTISVSDAAKLREQWGDKPCDHPKELLVEYIDNFQSRTGEYVCPICGEFFTKEERKELDAKRELLSSKE' A
#
# COMPACT_ATOMS: atom_id res chain seq x y z
N MET A 1 -18.08 3.89 5.82
CA MET A 1 -16.99 4.03 4.83
C MET A 1 -16.29 2.69 4.78
N ALA A 2 -16.18 2.05 3.61
CA ALA A 2 -15.58 0.72 3.52
C ALA A 2 -14.06 0.81 3.78
N THR A 3 -13.57 0.13 4.81
CA THR A 3 -12.16 0.09 5.23
C THR A 3 -11.36 -1.02 4.52
N THR A 4 -11.84 -1.51 3.38
CA THR A 4 -11.25 -2.65 2.65
C THR A 4 -11.09 -2.36 1.18
N ILE A 5 -9.94 -2.71 0.59
CA ILE A 5 -9.71 -2.63 -0.86
C ILE A 5 -9.78 -4.00 -1.52
N SER A 6 -10.19 -4.03 -2.79
CA SER A 6 -9.99 -5.19 -3.67
C SER A 6 -8.82 -4.99 -4.62
N VAL A 7 -8.34 -6.08 -5.23
CA VAL A 7 -7.22 -6.05 -6.19
C VAL A 7 -7.50 -5.13 -7.39
N SER A 8 -8.76 -5.06 -7.81
CA SER A 8 -9.21 -4.22 -8.92
C SER A 8 -9.08 -2.74 -8.59
N ASP A 9 -9.43 -2.36 -7.37
CA ASP A 9 -9.37 -0.98 -6.92
C ASP A 9 -7.90 -0.54 -6.69
N ALA A 10 -7.09 -1.43 -6.12
CA ALA A 10 -5.65 -1.21 -5.97
C ALA A 10 -4.95 -1.02 -7.32
N ALA A 11 -5.25 -1.85 -8.31
CA ALA A 11 -4.71 -1.71 -9.67
C ALA A 11 -5.09 -0.35 -10.27
N LYS A 12 -6.36 0.05 -10.11
CA LYS A 12 -6.88 1.32 -10.62
C LYS A 12 -6.27 2.54 -9.93
N LEU A 13 -5.98 2.44 -8.63
CA LEU A 13 -5.24 3.47 -7.90
C LEU A 13 -3.82 3.60 -8.44
N ARG A 14 -3.15 2.48 -8.69
CA ARG A 14 -1.78 2.47 -9.22
C ARG A 14 -1.70 3.12 -10.60
N GLU A 15 -2.66 2.82 -11.47
CA GLU A 15 -2.81 3.47 -12.78
C GLU A 15 -3.08 4.98 -12.67
N GLN A 16 -3.97 5.39 -11.75
CA GLN A 16 -4.28 6.81 -11.54
C GLN A 16 -3.14 7.58 -10.87
N TRP A 17 -2.39 6.92 -10.00
CA TRP A 17 -1.33 7.54 -9.21
C TRP A 17 -0.11 7.88 -10.06
N GLY A 18 0.22 7.03 -11.03
CA GLY A 18 1.23 7.33 -12.04
C GLY A 18 2.64 7.52 -11.47
N ASP A 19 3.04 6.67 -10.54
CA ASP A 19 4.41 6.62 -9.99
C ASP A 19 4.87 7.86 -9.21
N LYS A 20 3.93 8.61 -8.62
CA LYS A 20 4.29 9.74 -7.73
C LYS A 20 4.85 9.23 -6.40
N PRO A 21 5.74 9.99 -5.72
CA PRO A 21 6.15 9.65 -4.36
C PRO A 21 4.93 9.72 -3.44
N CYS A 22 4.50 8.56 -2.94
CA CYS A 22 3.45 8.48 -1.92
C CYS A 22 4.09 8.22 -0.56
N ASP A 23 3.70 9.00 0.45
CA ASP A 23 4.29 8.94 1.78
C ASP A 23 3.73 7.80 2.64
N HIS A 24 3.20 6.75 1.99
CA HIS A 24 2.55 5.55 2.54
C HIS A 24 2.33 5.54 4.06
N PRO A 25 1.50 6.46 4.60
CA PRO A 25 1.44 6.61 6.04
C PRO A 25 0.67 5.43 6.59
N LYS A 26 1.26 4.79 7.59
CA LYS A 26 0.75 3.55 8.22
C LYS A 26 -0.69 3.64 8.72
N GLU A 27 -1.15 4.85 8.96
CA GLU A 27 -2.50 5.20 9.43
C GLU A 27 -3.55 5.20 8.32
N LEU A 28 -3.14 5.34 7.05
CA LEU A 28 -4.03 5.32 5.89
C LEU A 28 -4.11 3.95 5.21
N LEU A 29 -3.34 2.97 5.68
CA LEU A 29 -3.32 1.63 5.09
C LEU A 29 -4.61 0.87 5.46
N VAL A 30 -5.38 0.47 4.43
CA VAL A 30 -6.66 -0.23 4.57
C VAL A 30 -6.49 -1.73 4.33
N GLU A 31 -7.35 -2.57 4.90
CA GLU A 31 -7.21 -4.02 4.76
C GLU A 31 -7.43 -4.45 3.30
N TYR A 32 -6.54 -5.29 2.78
CA TYR A 32 -6.75 -5.93 1.50
C TYR A 32 -7.69 -7.13 1.66
N ILE A 33 -8.71 -7.16 0.81
CA ILE A 33 -9.60 -8.31 0.65
C ILE A 33 -9.43 -8.86 -0.76
N ASP A 34 -9.30 -10.17 -0.85
CA ASP A 34 -9.34 -10.85 -2.14
C ASP A 34 -10.75 -10.74 -2.77
N ASN A 35 -10.87 -11.10 -4.05
CA ASN A 35 -12.13 -11.20 -4.78
C ASN A 35 -13.20 -12.03 -4.05
N PHE A 36 -12.79 -12.94 -3.16
CA PHE A 36 -13.70 -13.72 -2.32
C PHE A 36 -14.11 -13.03 -0.99
N GLN A 37 -13.80 -11.75 -0.79
CA GLN A 37 -13.94 -11.01 0.48
C GLN A 37 -13.18 -11.64 1.66
N SER A 38 -12.19 -12.48 1.35
CA SER A 38 -11.30 -13.07 2.33
C SER A 38 -10.24 -12.04 2.73
N ARG A 39 -10.15 -11.75 4.02
CA ARG A 39 -9.06 -10.94 4.57
C ARG A 39 -7.78 -11.76 4.48
N THR A 40 -6.85 -11.34 3.63
CA THR A 40 -5.52 -11.97 3.57
C THR A 40 -4.60 -11.48 4.69
N GLY A 41 -4.98 -10.40 5.39
CA GLY A 41 -4.17 -9.79 6.45
C GLY A 41 -3.11 -8.83 5.92
N GLU A 42 -3.13 -8.58 4.63
CA GLU A 42 -2.35 -7.55 3.95
C GLU A 42 -3.09 -6.23 4.02
N TYR A 43 -2.35 -5.15 3.79
CA TYR A 43 -2.93 -3.82 3.73
C TYR A 43 -2.54 -3.16 2.42
N VAL A 44 -3.35 -2.23 1.96
CA VAL A 44 -3.05 -1.41 0.78
C VAL A 44 -3.06 0.05 1.15
N CYS A 45 -2.37 0.88 0.38
CA CYS A 45 -2.59 2.31 0.40
C CYS A 45 -3.75 2.69 -0.54
N PRO A 46 -4.81 3.33 -0.05
CA PRO A 46 -5.95 3.78 -0.86
C PRO A 46 -5.61 5.00 -1.74
N ILE A 47 -4.36 5.48 -1.73
CA ILE A 47 -3.89 6.63 -2.50
C ILE A 47 -3.14 6.16 -3.76
N CYS A 48 -2.17 5.25 -3.59
CA CYS A 48 -1.31 4.78 -4.67
C CYS A 48 -1.58 3.33 -5.12
N GLY A 49 -2.37 2.57 -4.36
CA GLY A 49 -2.64 1.16 -4.65
C GLY A 49 -1.50 0.19 -4.33
N GLU A 50 -0.50 0.60 -3.54
CA GLU A 50 0.62 -0.25 -3.15
C GLU A 50 0.24 -1.15 -1.96
N PHE A 51 0.70 -2.40 -2.00
CA PHE A 51 0.42 -3.43 -1.00
C PHE A 51 1.55 -3.50 0.04
N PHE A 52 1.16 -3.62 1.30
CA PHE A 52 2.02 -3.64 2.47
C PHE A 52 1.61 -4.75 3.40
N THR A 53 2.50 -5.72 3.59
CA THR A 53 2.44 -6.60 4.76
C THR A 53 2.97 -5.84 5.98
N LYS A 54 2.78 -6.38 7.19
CA LYS A 54 3.40 -5.82 8.40
C LYS A 54 4.92 -5.78 8.31
N GLU A 55 5.51 -6.79 7.67
CA GLU A 55 6.95 -6.94 7.49
C GLU A 55 7.45 -5.96 6.43
N GLU A 56 6.79 -5.93 5.26
CA GLU A 56 7.10 -5.03 4.15
C GLU A 56 7.04 -3.55 4.58
N ARG A 57 6.07 -3.21 5.43
CA ARG A 57 5.92 -1.84 5.96
C ARG A 57 7.11 -1.43 6.83
N LYS A 58 7.68 -2.36 7.60
CA LYS A 58 8.87 -2.14 8.42
C LYS A 58 10.13 -2.07 7.55
N GLU A 59 10.19 -2.89 6.51
CA GLU A 59 11.29 -2.89 5.56
C GLU A 59 11.29 -1.65 4.65
N LEU A 60 10.13 -1.12 4.25
CA LEU A 60 10.01 0.08 3.41
C LEU A 60 10.45 1.34 4.15
N ASP A 61 10.14 1.44 5.44
CA ASP A 61 10.65 2.49 6.32
C ASP A 61 12.18 2.43 6.41
N ALA A 62 12.74 1.24 6.69
CA ALA A 62 14.18 1.03 6.76
C ALA A 62 14.89 1.23 5.39
N LYS A 63 14.28 0.80 4.29
CA LYS A 63 14.82 0.97 2.93
C LYS A 63 14.80 2.42 2.49
N ARG A 64 13.81 3.23 2.88
CA ARG A 64 13.76 4.67 2.55
C ARG A 64 14.92 5.44 3.17
N GLU A 65 15.29 5.13 4.41
CA GLU A 65 16.46 5.72 5.06
C GLU A 65 17.77 5.44 4.29
N LEU A 66 17.90 4.22 3.77
CA LEU A 66 19.06 3.79 2.99
C LEU A 66 19.06 4.34 1.55
N LEU A 67 17.90 4.48 0.91
CA LEU A 67 17.78 4.97 -0.46
C LEU A 67 17.95 6.49 -0.55
N SER A 68 17.49 7.23 0.46
CA SER A 68 17.64 8.69 0.55
C SER A 68 19.08 9.15 0.81
N SER A 69 20.00 8.24 1.12
CA SER A 69 21.42 8.54 1.39
C SER A 69 22.34 8.28 0.20
N LYS A 70 21.77 7.95 -0.97
CA LYS A 70 22.54 7.73 -2.21
C LYS A 70 22.12 8.74 -3.28
N GLU A 71 22.27 10.02 -2.94
CA GLU A 71 22.18 11.16 -3.85
C GLU A 71 23.51 11.92 -3.86
#